data_AF-A0A653BYG3-F1
#
_entry.id   AF-A0A653BYG3-F1
#
_cell.length_a   1.000
_cell.length_b   1.000
_cell.length_c   1.000
_cell.angle_alpha   90.00
_cell.angle_beta   90.00
_cell.angle_gamma   90.00
#
_symmetry.space_group_name_H-M   'P 1'
#
loop_
_entity.id
_entity.type
_entity.pdbx_description
1 polymer ?
#
loop_
_entity_poly.entity_id
_entity_poly.type
_entity_poly.pdbx_seq_one_letter_code
_entity_poly.pdbx_strand_id
1 'polypeptide(L)'
;MKIDLKSNPVSDRRLLKLIDQCRTKQILDYVKQHCPKTTIPDNKAKEKKKNKKASDDEDDELNVNYKHSINITTYDNSFKIVVTNSVTNIRDHIAACLVNGIKFTEDTFKKFIQLQNKLHDTVCEKRNFATIATHDFNKLPPGDLIYTTALPNELVIKPLNKNDPITGANLFGKLQAEANNLRKEKKRNTYSGIHKYLYLIEGKPQYPCLLNRNNEVISFPPLTNSDISKIDINTTKIFIEVTSTISQHACKKVLDTLLKEMVTTLDQDLDVQQVRTEDHNGQTKVVYPSKTDLNFEKAVNIKILRQH
;
A
#
# COMPACT_ATOMS: atom_id res chain seq x y z
N MET A 1 13.97 10.19 32.94
CA MET A 1 14.32 10.49 34.35
C MET A 1 15.81 10.23 34.56
N LYS A 2 16.60 11.26 34.89
CA LYS A 2 17.99 11.08 35.34
C LYS A 2 17.93 10.81 36.85
N ILE A 3 18.39 9.64 37.28
CA ILE A 3 18.46 9.27 38.69
C ILE A 3 19.82 9.77 39.20
N ASP A 4 19.82 10.77 40.07
CA ASP A 4 21.04 11.31 40.69
C ASP A 4 21.22 10.69 42.08
N LEU A 5 22.23 9.84 42.23
CA LEU A 5 22.48 9.00 43.41
C LEU A 5 23.61 9.54 44.30
N LYS A 6 24.18 10.70 43.98
CA LYS A 6 25.41 11.21 44.62
C LYS A 6 25.23 11.68 46.07
N SER A 7 23.99 11.84 46.55
CA SER A 7 23.70 12.37 47.90
C SER A 7 23.19 11.33 48.90
N ASN A 8 23.17 10.05 48.55
CA ASN A 8 22.68 9.00 49.45
C ASN A 8 23.84 8.38 50.25
N PRO A 9 23.80 8.31 51.60
CA PRO A 9 24.87 7.71 52.38
C PRO A 9 24.88 6.19 52.16
N VAL A 10 25.84 5.70 51.36
CA VAL A 10 26.02 4.28 51.05
C VAL A 10 27.21 3.74 51.83
N SER A 11 27.00 2.71 52.66
CA SER A 11 28.05 2.08 53.47
C SER A 11 28.94 1.10 52.67
N ASP A 12 28.45 0.60 51.52
CA ASP A 12 29.20 -0.29 50.63
C ASP A 12 30.15 0.51 49.71
N ARG A 13 31.46 0.40 49.99
CA ARG A 13 32.54 1.05 49.23
C ARG A 13 32.58 0.67 47.74
N ARG A 14 32.05 -0.51 47.36
CA ARG A 14 32.04 -0.98 45.96
C ARG A 14 30.91 -0.36 45.16
N LEU A 15 29.74 -0.20 45.79
CA LEU A 15 28.60 0.50 45.20
C LEU A 15 28.88 1.99 45.02
N LEU A 16 29.61 2.61 45.96
CA LEU A 16 30.04 4.01 45.86
C LEU A 16 30.89 4.29 44.61
N LYS A 17 31.85 3.41 44.30
CA LYS A 17 32.69 3.50 43.09
C LYS A 17 31.87 3.36 41.80
N LEU A 18 30.81 2.55 41.80
CA LEU A 18 29.93 2.38 40.63
C LEU A 18 29.03 3.60 40.42
N ILE A 19 28.60 4.26 41.50
CA ILE A 19 27.82 5.49 41.47
C ILE A 19 28.66 6.66 40.94
N ASP A 20 29.92 6.81 41.38
CA ASP A 20 30.83 7.86 40.89
C ASP A 20 31.14 7.75 39.39
N GLN A 21 31.10 6.53 38.84
CA GLN A 21 31.33 6.27 37.41
C GLN A 21 30.07 6.45 36.54
N CYS A 22 28.92 6.84 37.11
CA CYS A 22 27.66 7.14 36.41
C CYS A 22 27.16 6.06 35.43
N ARG A 23 27.47 4.79 35.67
CA ARG A 23 27.01 3.66 34.83
C ARG A 23 25.71 3.08 35.38
N THR A 24 24.60 3.75 35.09
CA THR A 24 23.27 3.49 35.67
C THR A 24 22.83 2.02 35.55
N LYS A 25 23.14 1.35 34.44
CA LYS A 25 22.79 -0.07 34.23
C LYS A 25 23.54 -1.00 35.19
N GLN A 26 24.83 -0.77 35.41
CA GLN A 26 25.66 -1.60 36.30
C GLN A 26 25.30 -1.40 37.77
N ILE A 27 24.85 -0.20 38.14
CA ILE A 27 24.33 0.10 39.48
C ILE A 27 23.04 -0.70 39.73
N LEU A 28 22.10 -0.68 38.78
CA LEU A 28 20.83 -1.41 38.90
C LEU A 28 21.05 -2.93 39.00
N ASP A 29 21.97 -3.47 38.19
CA ASP A 29 22.31 -4.90 38.23
C ASP A 29 22.96 -5.30 39.57
N TYR A 30 23.85 -4.46 40.12
CA TYR A 30 24.50 -4.71 41.42
C TYR A 30 23.49 -4.67 42.58
N VAL A 31 22.59 -3.68 42.59
CA VAL A 31 21.52 -3.57 43.61
C VAL A 31 20.59 -4.79 43.57
N LYS A 32 20.24 -5.26 42.37
CA LYS A 32 19.37 -6.43 42.18
C LYS A 32 20.01 -7.74 42.68
N GLN A 33 21.35 -7.82 42.68
CA GLN A 33 22.10 -8.99 43.13
C GLN A 33 22.42 -8.96 44.63
N HIS A 34 22.57 -7.76 45.23
CA HIS A 34 23.10 -7.61 46.59
C HIS A 34 22.11 -7.06 47.62
N CYS A 35 20.90 -6.62 47.23
CA CYS A 35 19.85 -6.29 48.20
C CYS A 35 19.05 -7.53 48.61
N PRO A 36 18.88 -7.82 49.92
CA PRO A 36 18.04 -8.92 50.38
C PRO A 36 16.56 -8.62 50.03
N LYS A 37 15.89 -9.58 49.40
CA LYS A 37 14.45 -9.53 49.14
C LYS A 37 13.71 -9.63 50.48
N THR A 38 12.99 -8.59 50.87
CA THR A 38 12.04 -8.63 51.99
C THR A 38 10.86 -9.53 51.64
N THR A 39 10.74 -10.64 52.36
CA THR A 39 9.58 -11.56 52.33
C THR A 39 8.54 -11.12 53.36
N ILE A 40 7.30 -10.88 52.93
CA ILE A 40 6.11 -10.85 53.81
C ILE A 40 5.55 -12.29 53.84
N PRO A 41 5.15 -12.84 55.01
CA PRO A 41 4.88 -14.27 55.18
C PRO A 41 3.42 -14.63 54.93
N ASP A 42 3.15 -15.83 54.39
CA ASP A 42 2.01 -16.60 54.86
C ASP A 42 2.12 -18.11 54.61
N ASN A 43 1.30 -18.85 55.36
CA ASN A 43 1.53 -20.15 55.96
C ASN A 43 1.42 -21.42 55.06
N LYS A 44 2.20 -22.43 55.49
CA LYS A 44 1.99 -23.90 55.49
C LYS A 44 2.00 -24.72 54.16
N ALA A 45 3.11 -25.44 54.04
CA ALA A 45 3.25 -26.90 53.82
C ALA A 45 2.78 -27.56 52.49
N LYS A 46 3.79 -27.89 51.64
CA LYS A 46 4.15 -29.22 51.07
C LYS A 46 3.00 -30.23 50.81
N GLU A 47 2.85 -30.92 49.68
CA GLU A 47 3.71 -31.20 48.52
C GLU A 47 2.90 -32.08 47.53
N LYS A 48 2.99 -31.84 46.21
CA LYS A 48 3.23 -32.84 45.14
C LYS A 48 2.51 -32.58 43.80
N LYS A 49 3.38 -32.45 42.79
CA LYS A 49 3.35 -32.96 41.40
C LYS A 49 2.58 -32.19 40.30
N LYS A 50 3.42 -31.88 39.29
CA LYS A 50 3.26 -31.99 37.83
C LYS A 50 2.86 -30.72 37.06
N ASN A 51 3.92 -30.12 36.51
CA ASN A 51 3.99 -29.30 35.29
C ASN A 51 2.87 -29.55 34.25
N LYS A 52 2.13 -28.48 33.95
CA LYS A 52 1.70 -28.15 32.58
C LYS A 52 2.10 -26.69 32.32
N LYS A 53 3.01 -26.50 31.37
CA LYS A 53 3.35 -25.19 30.79
C LYS A 53 2.18 -24.76 29.90
N ALA A 54 1.48 -23.70 30.30
CA ALA A 54 0.81 -22.79 29.38
C ALA A 54 1.64 -21.49 29.44
N SER A 55 2.15 -21.09 28.28
CA SER A 55 2.86 -19.82 28.10
C SER A 55 1.81 -18.74 27.83
N ASP A 56 1.51 -17.94 28.84
CA ASP A 56 0.93 -16.62 28.67
C ASP A 56 2.05 -15.70 28.16
N ASP A 57 2.11 -15.51 26.85
CA ASP A 57 2.69 -14.28 26.28
C ASP A 57 1.54 -13.27 26.24
N GLU A 58 1.27 -12.62 27.37
CA GLU A 58 0.46 -11.41 27.40
C GLU A 58 1.29 -10.25 26.86
N ASP A 59 0.85 -9.74 25.71
CA ASP A 59 1.36 -8.56 25.04
C ASP A 59 1.37 -7.33 25.98
N ASP A 60 2.56 -6.77 26.18
CA ASP A 60 2.74 -5.38 26.63
C ASP A 60 2.27 -4.43 25.50
N GLU A 61 0.95 -4.30 25.30
CA GLU A 61 0.35 -3.19 24.55
C GLU A 61 0.51 -1.89 25.35
N LEU A 62 1.67 -1.27 25.19
CA LEU A 62 1.84 0.15 25.48
C LEU A 62 0.76 0.94 24.72
N ASN A 63 -0.04 1.70 25.46
CA ASN A 63 -1.13 2.57 25.01
C ASN A 63 -0.74 3.49 23.82
N VAL A 64 -0.78 2.97 22.59
CA VAL A 64 -0.65 3.77 21.36
C VAL A 64 -2.07 4.20 20.97
N ASN A 65 -2.36 5.49 21.10
CA ASN A 65 -3.64 6.06 20.66
C ASN A 65 -3.66 6.19 19.13
N TYR A 66 -4.12 5.14 18.45
CA TYR A 66 -4.29 5.17 17.00
C TYR A 66 -5.46 6.07 16.61
N LYS A 67 -5.26 6.97 15.64
CA LYS A 67 -6.30 7.87 15.16
C LYS A 67 -7.22 7.19 14.13
N HIS A 68 -6.66 6.29 13.34
CA HIS A 68 -7.38 5.60 12.26
C HIS A 68 -7.05 4.11 12.23
N SER A 69 -7.85 3.33 11.51
CA SER A 69 -7.64 1.91 11.28
C SER A 69 -7.71 1.52 9.80
N ILE A 70 -6.95 0.48 9.42
CA ILE A 70 -7.13 -0.24 8.16
C ILE A 70 -7.57 -1.67 8.51
N ASN A 71 -8.80 -1.99 8.19
CA ASN A 71 -9.36 -3.33 8.34
C ASN A 71 -9.07 -4.12 7.07
N ILE A 72 -8.43 -5.28 7.21
CA ILE A 72 -8.06 -6.14 6.11
C ILE A 72 -8.97 -7.37 6.14
N THR A 73 -9.75 -7.54 5.08
CA THR A 73 -10.59 -8.72 4.86
C THR A 73 -9.91 -9.64 3.85
N THR A 74 -9.89 -10.94 4.15
CA THR A 74 -9.36 -11.96 3.23
C THR A 74 -10.15 -12.00 1.93
N TYR A 75 -9.48 -12.38 0.84
CA TYR A 75 -10.16 -12.55 -0.44
C TYR A 75 -11.19 -13.68 -0.32
N ASP A 76 -12.42 -13.42 -0.77
CA ASP A 76 -13.33 -14.47 -1.17
C ASP A 76 -13.00 -14.79 -2.64
N ASN A 77 -13.05 -16.05 -3.07
CA ASN A 77 -12.73 -16.44 -4.47
C ASN A 77 -13.73 -15.86 -5.51
N SER A 78 -14.46 -14.80 -5.16
CA SER A 78 -15.44 -14.08 -5.97
C SER A 78 -14.80 -13.21 -7.05
N PHE A 79 -13.59 -12.72 -6.80
CA PHE A 79 -12.94 -11.73 -7.65
C PHE A 79 -11.42 -11.91 -7.65
N LYS A 80 -10.84 -12.05 -8.84
CA LYS A 80 -9.39 -12.14 -9.04
C LYS A 80 -8.95 -11.47 -10.35
N ILE A 81 -7.64 -11.35 -10.50
CA ILE A 81 -6.99 -10.89 -11.74
C ILE A 81 -6.20 -12.04 -12.35
N VAL A 82 -6.54 -12.41 -13.58
CA VAL A 82 -5.79 -13.40 -14.37
C VAL A 82 -4.73 -12.69 -15.19
N VAL A 83 -3.47 -13.04 -14.99
CA VAL A 83 -2.31 -12.45 -15.66
C VAL A 83 -1.87 -13.37 -16.79
N THR A 84 -1.88 -12.85 -18.02
CA THR A 84 -1.41 -13.60 -19.20
C THR A 84 0.11 -13.52 -19.33
N ASN A 85 0.73 -14.47 -20.03
CA ASN A 85 2.19 -14.45 -20.25
C ASN A 85 2.64 -13.32 -21.18
N SER A 86 1.72 -12.65 -21.88
CA SER A 86 2.08 -11.60 -22.83
C SER A 86 2.61 -10.34 -22.15
N VAL A 87 2.31 -10.13 -20.86
CA VAL A 87 2.82 -8.97 -20.11
C VAL A 87 4.29 -9.09 -19.69
N THR A 88 4.87 -10.29 -19.70
CA THR A 88 6.17 -10.55 -19.06
C THR A 88 7.33 -9.71 -19.62
N ASN A 89 7.35 -9.45 -20.92
CA ASN A 89 8.40 -8.63 -21.55
C ASN A 89 8.02 -7.15 -21.72
N ILE A 90 6.86 -6.73 -21.21
CA ILE A 90 6.30 -5.39 -21.43
C ILE A 90 6.09 -4.65 -20.11
N ARG A 91 5.41 -5.30 -19.14
CA ARG A 91 5.10 -4.81 -17.79
C ARG A 91 4.56 -5.95 -16.92
N ASP A 92 5.43 -6.85 -16.45
CA ASP A 92 5.04 -8.14 -15.85
C ASP A 92 4.31 -8.03 -14.49
N HIS A 93 4.56 -6.97 -13.73
CA HIS A 93 4.15 -6.92 -12.32
C HIS A 93 2.85 -6.16 -12.12
N ILE A 94 1.93 -6.77 -11.38
CA ILE A 94 0.66 -6.19 -10.96
C ILE A 94 0.33 -6.59 -9.51
N ALA A 95 -0.11 -5.64 -8.71
CA ALA A 95 -0.75 -5.87 -7.42
C ALA A 95 -2.03 -5.05 -7.35
N ALA A 96 -3.01 -5.50 -6.58
CA ALA A 96 -4.27 -4.79 -6.44
C ALA A 96 -4.89 -5.02 -5.05
N CYS A 97 -5.83 -4.15 -4.69
CA CYS A 97 -6.75 -4.34 -3.57
C CYS A 97 -8.10 -3.67 -3.88
N LEU A 98 -9.11 -4.04 -3.11
CA LEU A 98 -10.41 -3.36 -3.09
C LEU A 98 -10.50 -2.55 -1.81
N VAL A 99 -10.98 -1.32 -1.90
CA VAL A 99 -11.29 -0.49 -0.73
C VAL A 99 -12.78 -0.22 -0.71
N ASN A 100 -13.44 -0.73 0.32
CA ASN A 100 -14.88 -0.68 0.52
C ASN A 100 -15.27 0.48 1.45
N GLY A 101 -16.51 0.93 1.33
CA GLY A 101 -17.13 1.84 2.31
C GLY A 101 -16.63 3.28 2.29
N ILE A 102 -15.91 3.69 1.24
CA ILE A 102 -15.37 5.05 1.14
C ILE A 102 -16.51 6.05 0.98
N LYS A 103 -16.43 7.15 1.71
CA LYS A 103 -17.33 8.30 1.56
C LYS A 103 -16.53 9.52 1.16
N PHE A 104 -16.81 10.02 -0.04
CA PHE A 104 -16.22 11.26 -0.51
C PHE A 104 -17.12 12.46 -0.24
N THR A 105 -16.50 13.51 0.27
CA THR A 105 -16.94 14.89 0.16
C THR A 105 -16.24 15.55 -1.02
N GLU A 106 -16.70 16.72 -1.47
CA GLU A 106 -16.00 17.43 -2.57
C GLU A 106 -14.52 17.72 -2.25
N ASP A 107 -14.22 18.06 -1.00
CA ASP A 107 -12.86 18.35 -0.54
C ASP A 107 -12.00 17.08 -0.50
N THR A 108 -12.50 16.00 0.12
CA THR A 108 -11.76 14.74 0.21
C THR A 108 -11.58 14.07 -1.16
N PHE A 109 -12.54 14.19 -2.07
CA PHE A 109 -12.39 13.73 -3.46
C PHE A 109 -11.28 14.50 -4.18
N LYS A 110 -11.26 15.83 -4.09
CA LYS A 110 -10.19 16.65 -4.67
C LYS A 110 -8.82 16.26 -4.10
N LYS A 111 -8.74 16.08 -2.77
CA LYS A 111 -7.52 15.63 -2.09
C LYS A 111 -7.09 14.22 -2.53
N PHE A 112 -8.02 13.31 -2.77
CA PHE A 112 -7.72 11.96 -3.29
C PHE A 112 -7.12 12.00 -4.70
N ILE A 113 -7.68 12.82 -5.60
CA ILE A 113 -7.10 13.00 -6.94
C ILE A 113 -5.71 13.65 -6.87
N GLN A 114 -5.54 14.65 -6.00
CA GLN A 114 -4.24 15.28 -5.77
C GLN A 114 -3.21 14.30 -5.20
N LEU A 115 -3.62 13.43 -4.27
CA LEU A 115 -2.79 12.37 -3.70
C LEU A 115 -2.29 11.42 -4.79
N GLN A 116 -3.16 10.95 -5.68
CA GLN A 116 -2.75 10.09 -6.80
C GLN A 116 -1.71 10.77 -7.70
N ASN A 117 -1.93 12.04 -8.07
CA ASN A 117 -0.98 12.80 -8.89
C ASN A 117 0.37 13.02 -8.16
N LYS A 118 0.33 13.35 -6.87
CA LYS A 118 1.52 13.51 -6.04
C LYS A 118 2.33 12.22 -5.99
N LEU A 119 1.69 11.09 -5.72
CA LEU A 119 2.36 9.78 -5.67
C LEU A 119 2.88 9.32 -7.03
N HIS A 120 2.18 9.65 -8.12
CA HIS A 120 2.67 9.41 -9.48
C HIS A 120 3.97 10.18 -9.77
N ASP A 121 4.10 11.40 -9.27
CA ASP A 121 5.29 12.23 -9.46
C ASP A 121 6.44 11.87 -8.49
N THR A 122 6.12 11.45 -7.26
CA THR A 122 7.11 11.11 -6.23
C THR A 122 7.43 9.60 -6.20
N VAL A 123 6.62 8.82 -5.50
CA VAL A 123 6.89 7.39 -5.17
C VAL A 123 6.91 6.52 -6.42
N CYS A 124 6.13 6.88 -7.45
CA CYS A 124 6.11 6.18 -8.73
C CYS A 124 7.16 6.69 -9.73
N GLU A 125 7.98 7.68 -9.34
CA GLU A 125 9.02 8.28 -10.16
C GLU A 125 8.52 8.69 -11.56
N LYS A 126 7.47 9.52 -11.62
CA LYS A 126 6.81 9.90 -12.88
C LYS A 126 6.39 8.68 -13.70
N ARG A 127 5.76 7.71 -13.04
CA ARG A 127 5.27 6.45 -13.60
C ARG A 127 6.33 5.46 -14.11
N ASN A 128 7.63 5.77 -13.98
CA ASN A 128 8.70 4.84 -14.35
C ASN A 128 8.78 3.66 -13.38
N PHE A 129 8.69 3.94 -12.07
CA PHE A 129 8.80 2.92 -11.04
C PHE A 129 7.54 2.07 -10.93
N ALA A 130 6.36 2.70 -10.97
CA ALA A 130 5.06 2.01 -10.92
C ALA A 130 3.95 2.91 -11.49
N THR A 131 2.76 2.39 -11.72
CA THR A 131 1.60 3.21 -12.11
C THR A 131 0.38 2.76 -11.34
N ILE A 132 -0.16 3.70 -10.56
CA ILE A 132 -1.42 3.54 -9.83
C ILE A 132 -2.58 3.82 -10.80
N ALA A 133 -3.56 2.94 -10.82
CA ALA A 133 -4.85 3.19 -11.45
C ALA A 133 -5.96 2.90 -10.43
N THR A 134 -6.95 3.79 -10.38
CA THR A 134 -8.12 3.67 -9.51
C THR A 134 -9.38 3.61 -10.37
N HIS A 135 -10.28 2.72 -9.97
CA HIS A 135 -11.48 2.36 -10.71
C HIS A 135 -12.67 2.33 -9.76
N ASP A 136 -13.81 2.87 -10.21
CA ASP A 136 -15.08 2.64 -9.52
C ASP A 136 -15.51 1.20 -9.76
N PHE A 137 -15.44 0.38 -8.71
CA PHE A 137 -15.75 -1.04 -8.81
C PHE A 137 -17.23 -1.28 -9.04
N ASN A 138 -18.11 -0.38 -8.60
CA ASN A 138 -19.55 -0.52 -8.79
C ASN A 138 -19.95 -0.40 -10.27
N LYS A 139 -19.10 0.20 -11.11
CA LYS A 139 -19.32 0.32 -12.56
C LYS A 139 -18.79 -0.86 -13.37
N LEU A 140 -18.04 -1.77 -12.73
CA LEU A 140 -17.48 -2.93 -13.40
C LEU A 140 -18.50 -4.08 -13.43
N PRO A 141 -18.61 -4.82 -14.55
CA PRO A 141 -19.43 -6.02 -14.58
C PRO A 141 -18.87 -7.08 -13.62
N PRO A 142 -19.72 -7.87 -12.95
CA PRO A 142 -19.26 -8.93 -12.05
C PRO A 142 -18.42 -9.99 -12.76
N GLY A 143 -17.20 -10.20 -12.26
CA GLY A 143 -16.31 -11.25 -12.71
C GLY A 143 -14.84 -10.87 -12.63
N ASP A 144 -14.00 -11.81 -13.03
CA ASP A 144 -12.55 -11.65 -13.01
C ASP A 144 -12.08 -10.63 -14.04
N LEU A 145 -10.95 -10.02 -13.75
CA LEU A 145 -10.25 -9.13 -14.68
C LEU A 145 -9.09 -9.88 -15.34
N ILE A 146 -8.76 -9.48 -16.56
CA ILE A 146 -7.65 -10.07 -17.31
C ILE A 146 -6.60 -9.01 -17.54
N TYR A 147 -5.42 -9.20 -16.94
CA TYR A 147 -4.25 -8.38 -17.21
C TYR A 147 -3.44 -8.99 -18.36
N THR A 148 -3.44 -8.30 -19.50
CA THR A 148 -2.86 -8.80 -20.75
C THR A 148 -2.23 -7.68 -21.57
N THR A 149 -1.87 -7.97 -22.80
CA THR A 149 -1.41 -6.99 -23.78
C THR A 149 -2.21 -7.10 -25.07
N ALA A 150 -2.35 -5.99 -25.78
CA ALA A 150 -2.99 -5.93 -27.10
C ALA A 150 -2.11 -5.16 -28.09
N LEU A 151 -2.27 -5.42 -29.39
CA LEU A 151 -1.62 -4.61 -30.42
C LEU A 151 -2.17 -3.17 -30.39
N PRO A 152 -1.37 -2.15 -30.79
CA PRO A 152 -1.80 -0.76 -30.78
C PRO A 152 -3.13 -0.49 -31.51
N ASN A 153 -3.40 -1.21 -32.60
CA ASN A 153 -4.63 -1.07 -33.39
C ASN A 153 -5.82 -1.87 -32.84
N GLU A 154 -5.57 -2.85 -31.98
CA GLU A 154 -6.61 -3.74 -31.41
C GLU A 154 -7.06 -3.27 -30.02
N LEU A 155 -6.19 -2.60 -29.27
CA LEU A 155 -6.54 -2.02 -27.98
C LEU A 155 -7.53 -0.88 -28.18
N VAL A 156 -8.81 -1.11 -27.92
CA VAL A 156 -9.84 -0.06 -27.94
C VAL A 156 -10.18 0.35 -26.51
N ILE A 157 -10.02 1.63 -26.21
CA ILE A 157 -10.32 2.21 -24.89
C ILE A 157 -11.18 3.46 -25.08
N LYS A 158 -12.08 3.73 -24.13
CA LYS A 158 -12.74 5.03 -23.99
C LYS A 158 -11.94 5.85 -22.96
N PRO A 159 -11.02 6.76 -23.37
CA PRO A 159 -10.14 7.43 -22.43
C PRO A 159 -10.92 8.34 -21.48
N LEU A 160 -10.39 8.54 -20.27
CA LEU A 160 -10.99 9.46 -19.29
C LEU A 160 -11.35 10.81 -19.91
N ASN A 161 -12.58 11.26 -19.64
CA ASN A 161 -13.13 12.54 -20.13
C ASN A 161 -13.26 12.65 -21.66
N LYS A 162 -13.29 11.52 -22.38
CA LYS A 162 -13.61 11.46 -23.81
C LYS A 162 -14.84 10.59 -24.03
N ASN A 163 -15.67 10.98 -24.99
CA ASN A 163 -16.95 10.31 -25.25
C ASN A 163 -16.80 9.07 -26.14
N ASP A 164 -15.88 9.13 -27.11
CA ASP A 164 -15.77 8.10 -28.13
C ASP A 164 -14.63 7.10 -27.84
N PRO A 165 -14.88 5.79 -28.03
CA PRO A 165 -13.83 4.78 -28.04
C PRO A 165 -12.78 5.09 -29.11
N ILE A 166 -11.52 4.84 -28.78
CA ILE A 166 -10.38 5.06 -29.67
C ILE A 166 -9.37 3.94 -29.51
N THR A 167 -8.73 3.55 -30.61
CA THR A 167 -7.63 2.58 -30.59
C THR A 167 -6.40 3.18 -29.88
N GLY A 168 -5.57 2.35 -29.24
CA GLY A 168 -4.32 2.75 -28.61
C GLY A 168 -3.39 3.51 -29.55
N ALA A 169 -3.26 3.07 -30.81
CA ALA A 169 -2.46 3.73 -31.84
C ALA A 169 -2.94 5.16 -32.11
N ASN A 170 -4.24 5.33 -32.39
CA ASN A 170 -4.84 6.65 -32.62
C ASN A 170 -4.76 7.55 -31.37
N LEU A 171 -4.94 6.98 -30.16
CA LEU A 171 -4.79 7.73 -28.91
C LEU A 171 -3.36 8.25 -28.76
N PHE A 172 -2.36 7.38 -28.94
CA PHE A 172 -0.95 7.74 -28.88
C PHE A 172 -0.62 8.82 -29.92
N GLY A 173 -1.04 8.64 -31.18
CA GLY A 173 -0.82 9.62 -32.25
C GLY A 173 -1.45 10.99 -31.95
N LYS A 174 -2.69 11.03 -31.45
CA LYS A 174 -3.36 12.28 -31.04
C LYS A 174 -2.59 12.98 -29.92
N LEU A 175 -2.25 12.26 -28.86
CA LEU A 175 -1.51 12.82 -27.72
C LEU A 175 -0.11 13.29 -28.13
N GLN A 176 0.56 12.59 -29.04
CA GLN A 176 1.86 12.98 -29.57
C GLN A 176 1.77 14.26 -30.41
N ALA A 177 0.73 14.39 -31.24
CA ALA A 177 0.47 15.59 -32.02
C ALA A 177 0.16 16.80 -31.11
N GLU A 178 -0.71 16.61 -30.11
CA GLU A 178 -1.00 17.62 -29.09
C GLU A 178 0.26 18.07 -28.34
N ALA A 179 1.10 17.12 -27.91
CA ALA A 179 2.37 17.39 -27.24
C ALA A 179 3.31 18.23 -28.12
N ASN A 180 3.43 17.88 -29.40
CA ASN A 180 4.26 18.60 -30.36
C ASN A 180 3.75 20.02 -30.63
N ASN A 181 2.42 20.21 -30.72
CA ASN A 181 1.81 21.53 -30.92
C ASN A 181 2.04 22.42 -29.69
N LEU A 182 1.80 21.90 -28.48
CA LEU A 182 2.08 22.62 -27.23
C LEU A 182 3.55 23.02 -27.10
N ARG A 183 4.48 22.16 -27.53
CA ARG A 183 5.91 22.46 -27.56
C ARG A 183 6.23 23.64 -28.48
N LYS A 184 5.62 23.66 -29.67
CA LYS A 184 5.77 24.75 -30.66
C LYS A 184 5.18 26.06 -30.15
N GLU A 185 3.98 26.02 -29.58
CA GLU A 185 3.28 27.21 -29.06
C GLU A 185 4.00 27.84 -27.86
N LYS A 186 4.35 27.03 -26.86
CA LYS A 186 4.91 27.52 -25.60
C LYS A 186 6.42 27.72 -25.64
N LYS A 187 7.11 27.30 -26.72
CA LYS A 187 8.58 27.27 -26.85
C LYS A 187 9.30 26.63 -25.65
N ARG A 188 8.64 25.68 -24.97
CA ARG A 188 9.16 24.97 -23.80
C ARG A 188 9.36 23.51 -24.16
N ASN A 189 10.50 22.94 -23.76
CA ASN A 189 10.80 21.52 -23.97
C ASN A 189 10.15 20.59 -22.93
N THR A 190 9.34 21.12 -22.02
CA THR A 190 8.69 20.35 -20.96
C THR A 190 7.22 20.08 -21.27
N TYR A 191 6.86 18.80 -21.27
CA TYR A 191 5.48 18.33 -21.46
C TYR A 191 4.73 18.34 -20.12
N SER A 192 3.43 18.68 -20.15
CA SER A 192 2.56 18.70 -18.97
C SER A 192 1.50 17.59 -19.04
N GLY A 193 0.92 17.24 -17.88
CA GLY A 193 -0.20 16.29 -17.82
C GLY A 193 0.20 14.89 -18.29
N ILE A 194 -0.63 14.30 -19.17
CA ILE A 194 -0.40 12.95 -19.70
C ILE A 194 0.73 12.88 -20.73
N HIS A 195 1.00 13.98 -21.44
CA HIS A 195 2.00 14.03 -22.51
C HIS A 195 3.41 13.73 -21.99
N LYS A 196 3.67 13.97 -20.69
CA LYS A 196 4.96 13.66 -20.06
C LYS A 196 5.26 12.17 -19.95
N TYR A 197 4.28 11.30 -20.18
CA TYR A 197 4.43 9.84 -20.04
C TYR A 197 4.41 9.09 -21.38
N LEU A 198 4.26 9.79 -22.52
CA LEU A 198 4.16 9.15 -23.84
C LEU A 198 5.39 8.30 -24.19
N TYR A 199 6.58 8.76 -23.79
CA TYR A 199 7.84 8.04 -24.01
C TYR A 199 7.87 6.64 -23.37
N LEU A 200 7.03 6.37 -22.36
CA LEU A 200 6.97 5.06 -21.68
C LEU A 200 6.37 3.95 -22.55
N ILE A 201 5.61 4.32 -23.59
CA ILE A 201 4.96 3.40 -24.52
C ILE A 201 5.40 3.58 -25.97
N GLU A 202 6.22 4.60 -26.23
CA GLU A 202 6.77 4.88 -27.55
C GLU A 202 7.61 3.69 -28.06
N GLY A 203 7.37 3.27 -29.30
CA GLY A 203 8.09 2.16 -29.94
C GLY A 203 7.77 0.75 -29.41
N LYS A 204 6.85 0.59 -28.45
CA LYS A 204 6.47 -0.74 -27.96
C LYS A 204 5.56 -1.47 -28.95
N PRO A 205 5.81 -2.77 -29.23
CA PRO A 205 5.04 -3.54 -30.21
C PRO A 205 3.62 -3.87 -29.72
N GLN A 206 3.43 -3.92 -28.40
CA GLN A 206 2.19 -4.24 -27.73
C GLN A 206 2.02 -3.37 -26.49
N TYR A 207 0.77 -3.14 -26.11
CA TYR A 207 0.38 -2.27 -25.02
C TYR A 207 -0.29 -3.08 -23.91
N PRO A 208 0.13 -2.92 -22.64
CA PRO A 208 -0.51 -3.62 -21.54
C PRO A 208 -1.88 -3.01 -21.27
N CYS A 209 -2.85 -3.85 -20.98
CA CYS A 209 -4.21 -3.45 -20.66
C CYS A 209 -4.83 -4.36 -19.62
N LEU A 210 -5.78 -3.80 -18.88
CA LEU A 210 -6.64 -4.55 -17.99
C LEU A 210 -8.04 -4.60 -18.59
N LEU A 211 -8.54 -5.80 -18.79
CA LEU A 211 -9.85 -6.08 -19.38
C LEU A 211 -10.84 -6.51 -18.31
N ASN A 212 -12.08 -6.08 -18.45
CA ASN A 212 -13.20 -6.64 -17.69
C ASN A 212 -13.73 -7.92 -18.35
N ARG A 213 -14.74 -8.55 -17.73
CA ARG A 213 -15.40 -9.76 -18.24
C ARG A 213 -16.04 -9.59 -19.63
N ASN A 214 -16.38 -8.37 -20.02
CA ASN A 214 -16.94 -8.05 -21.34
C ASN A 214 -15.85 -7.75 -22.38
N ASN A 215 -14.56 -7.98 -22.06
CA ASN A 215 -13.39 -7.64 -22.87
C ASN A 215 -13.23 -6.13 -23.14
N GLU A 216 -13.82 -5.27 -22.30
CA GLU A 216 -13.63 -3.83 -22.39
C GLU A 216 -12.37 -3.41 -21.61
N VAL A 217 -11.55 -2.54 -22.22
CA VAL A 217 -10.34 -2.02 -21.58
C VAL A 217 -10.73 -1.01 -20.49
N ILE A 218 -10.44 -1.35 -19.23
CA ILE A 218 -10.65 -0.47 -18.07
C ILE A 218 -9.39 0.34 -17.72
N SER A 219 -8.21 -0.17 -18.08
CA SER A 219 -6.91 0.45 -17.82
C SER A 219 -5.96 0.22 -18.99
N PHE A 220 -5.22 1.26 -19.38
CA PHE A 220 -4.10 1.20 -20.31
C PHE A 220 -2.84 1.77 -19.64
N PRO A 221 -2.15 0.99 -18.80
CA PRO A 221 -0.92 1.44 -18.14
C PRO A 221 0.24 1.65 -19.12
N PRO A 222 1.18 2.55 -18.82
CA PRO A 222 1.14 3.58 -17.78
C PRO A 222 0.40 4.86 -18.22
N LEU A 223 -0.39 4.82 -19.30
CA LEU A 223 -0.89 6.02 -19.97
C LEU A 223 -2.17 6.57 -19.33
N THR A 224 -3.28 5.83 -19.38
CA THR A 224 -4.59 6.32 -18.94
C THR A 224 -5.52 5.20 -18.49
N ASN A 225 -6.48 5.54 -17.65
CA ASN A 225 -7.63 4.69 -17.35
C ASN A 225 -8.75 4.97 -18.34
N SER A 226 -9.76 4.09 -18.31
CA SER A 226 -10.98 4.19 -19.10
C SER A 226 -12.07 4.95 -18.36
N ASP A 227 -12.93 5.63 -19.11
CA ASP A 227 -14.07 6.39 -18.60
C ASP A 227 -15.15 5.46 -18.02
N ILE A 228 -15.22 4.21 -18.48
CA ILE A 228 -16.21 3.20 -18.04
C ILE A 228 -16.12 2.90 -16.54
N SER A 229 -14.91 2.98 -15.97
CA SER A 229 -14.64 2.71 -14.57
C SER A 229 -14.21 3.99 -13.83
N LYS A 230 -14.56 5.16 -14.35
CA LYS A 230 -14.13 6.45 -13.79
C LYS A 230 -14.69 6.61 -12.37
N ILE A 231 -13.80 6.94 -11.43
CA ILE A 231 -14.19 7.35 -10.07
C ILE A 231 -14.89 8.70 -10.08
N ASP A 232 -15.90 8.84 -9.23
CA ASP A 232 -16.58 10.10 -8.96
C ASP A 232 -16.86 10.25 -7.45
N ILE A 233 -17.53 11.34 -7.06
CA ILE A 233 -17.82 11.64 -5.66
C ILE A 233 -18.78 10.62 -5.02
N ASN A 234 -19.55 9.87 -5.81
CA ASN A 234 -20.48 8.86 -5.32
C ASN A 234 -19.85 7.46 -5.26
N THR A 235 -18.60 7.30 -5.71
CA THR A 235 -17.90 6.01 -5.65
C THR A 235 -17.70 5.58 -4.19
N THR A 236 -18.25 4.42 -3.85
CA THR A 236 -18.15 3.82 -2.50
C THR A 236 -17.18 2.64 -2.42
N LYS A 237 -16.92 1.99 -3.55
CA LYS A 237 -16.01 0.84 -3.67
C LYS A 237 -14.99 1.11 -4.75
N ILE A 238 -13.72 1.20 -4.37
CA ILE A 238 -12.61 1.51 -5.27
C ILE A 238 -11.80 0.25 -5.49
N PHE A 239 -11.63 -0.13 -6.76
CA PHE A 239 -10.61 -1.07 -7.17
C PHE A 239 -9.33 -0.31 -7.49
N ILE A 240 -8.25 -0.67 -6.79
CA ILE A 240 -6.94 -0.05 -6.94
C ILE A 240 -6.01 -1.09 -7.52
N GLU A 241 -5.41 -0.80 -8.67
CA GLU A 241 -4.31 -1.58 -9.21
C GLU A 241 -3.02 -0.75 -9.27
N VAL A 242 -1.90 -1.45 -9.13
CA VAL A 242 -0.57 -0.90 -9.38
C VAL A 242 0.20 -1.86 -10.26
N THR A 243 0.65 -1.35 -11.39
CA THR A 243 1.50 -2.09 -12.33
C THR A 243 2.92 -1.57 -12.33
N SER A 244 3.93 -2.39 -12.65
CA SER A 244 5.34 -1.99 -12.72
C SER A 244 6.14 -2.84 -13.72
N THR A 245 7.17 -2.25 -14.31
CA THR A 245 8.20 -2.97 -15.09
C THR A 245 9.40 -3.38 -14.25
N ILE A 246 9.50 -2.94 -13.00
CA ILE A 246 10.71 -3.06 -12.17
C ILE A 246 10.65 -4.29 -11.27
N SER A 247 9.60 -4.41 -10.45
CA SER A 247 9.44 -5.57 -9.56
C SER A 247 8.04 -5.63 -8.96
N GLN A 248 7.66 -6.80 -8.45
CA GLN A 248 6.46 -6.96 -7.64
C GLN A 248 6.52 -6.15 -6.33
N HIS A 249 7.72 -6.00 -5.75
CA HIS A 249 7.94 -5.20 -4.56
C HIS A 249 7.60 -3.71 -4.81
N ALA A 250 7.92 -3.19 -6.00
CA ALA A 250 7.56 -1.82 -6.39
C ALA A 250 6.04 -1.59 -6.31
N CYS A 251 5.24 -2.51 -6.84
CA CYS A 251 3.79 -2.41 -6.80
C CYS A 251 3.27 -2.40 -5.36
N LYS A 252 3.75 -3.32 -4.52
CA LYS A 252 3.35 -3.44 -3.11
C LYS A 252 3.72 -2.20 -2.29
N LYS A 253 4.95 -1.69 -2.45
CA LYS A 253 5.42 -0.46 -1.77
C LYS A 253 4.55 0.75 -2.10
N VAL A 254 4.17 0.88 -3.37
CA VAL A 254 3.33 1.99 -3.84
C VAL A 254 1.90 1.85 -3.29
N LEU A 255 1.33 0.64 -3.27
CA LEU A 255 0.03 0.38 -2.64
C LEU A 255 0.06 0.67 -1.13
N ASP A 256 1.11 0.24 -0.42
CA ASP A 256 1.26 0.49 1.01
C ASP A 256 1.30 1.99 1.30
N THR A 257 2.06 2.74 0.48
CA THR A 257 2.17 4.20 0.62
C THR A 257 0.85 4.90 0.28
N LEU A 258 0.16 4.44 -0.77
CA LEU A 258 -1.14 4.96 -1.16
C LEU A 258 -2.17 4.76 -0.05
N LEU A 259 -2.31 3.54 0.48
CA LEU A 259 -3.28 3.25 1.55
C LEU A 259 -2.96 4.03 2.82
N LYS A 260 -1.68 4.15 3.20
CA LYS A 260 -1.23 4.98 4.33
C LYS A 260 -1.64 6.45 4.18
N GLU A 261 -1.32 7.05 3.04
CA GLU A 261 -1.65 8.47 2.80
C GLU A 261 -3.16 8.65 2.61
N MET A 262 -3.86 7.67 2.04
CA MET A 262 -5.30 7.70 1.82
C MET A 262 -6.09 7.74 3.12
N VAL A 263 -5.80 6.86 4.10
CA VAL A 263 -6.41 6.91 5.44
C VAL A 263 -6.29 8.30 6.05
N THR A 264 -5.07 8.86 6.01
CA THR A 264 -4.76 10.14 6.65
C THR A 264 -5.40 11.32 5.91
N THR A 265 -5.45 11.25 4.57
CA THR A 265 -5.96 12.33 3.72
C THR A 265 -7.48 12.38 3.70
N LEU A 266 -8.12 11.22 3.78
CA LEU A 266 -9.57 11.07 3.81
C LEU A 266 -10.15 11.17 5.22
N ASP A 267 -9.30 11.15 6.25
CA ASP A 267 -9.65 11.24 7.67
C ASP A 267 -10.71 10.18 8.08
N GLN A 268 -10.62 8.99 7.48
CA GLN A 268 -11.55 7.89 7.69
C GLN A 268 -10.83 6.54 7.68
N ASP A 269 -11.38 5.58 8.39
CA ASP A 269 -10.91 4.19 8.39
C ASP A 269 -11.13 3.55 7.01
N LEU A 270 -10.27 2.61 6.64
CA LEU A 270 -10.35 1.91 5.36
C LEU A 270 -10.63 0.43 5.55
N ASP A 271 -11.66 -0.07 4.86
CA ASP A 271 -11.92 -1.49 4.73
C ASP A 271 -11.29 -2.02 3.44
N VAL A 272 -10.12 -2.64 3.56
CA VAL A 272 -9.32 -3.15 2.45
C VAL A 272 -9.54 -4.66 2.28
N GLN A 273 -10.17 -5.04 1.19
CA GLN A 273 -10.29 -6.44 0.78
C GLN A 273 -9.10 -6.86 -0.07
N GLN A 274 -8.52 -8.02 0.24
CA GLN A 274 -7.42 -8.61 -0.52
C GLN A 274 -7.87 -8.94 -1.95
N VAL A 275 -6.95 -8.76 -2.91
CA VAL A 275 -7.12 -9.26 -4.28
C VAL A 275 -5.99 -10.24 -4.60
N ARG A 276 -6.38 -11.38 -5.16
CA ARG A 276 -5.49 -12.41 -5.66
C ARG A 276 -5.25 -12.22 -7.16
N THR A 277 -4.00 -12.35 -7.58
CA THR A 277 -3.62 -12.49 -8.98
C THR A 277 -3.17 -13.92 -9.25
N GLU A 278 -3.58 -14.46 -10.39
CA GLU A 278 -3.26 -15.81 -10.84
C GLU A 278 -2.61 -15.76 -12.22
N ASP A 279 -1.82 -16.77 -12.56
CA ASP A 279 -1.41 -17.00 -13.94
C ASP A 279 -2.51 -17.72 -14.74
N HIS A 280 -2.25 -17.97 -16.02
CA HIS A 280 -3.13 -18.74 -16.91
C HIS A 280 -3.39 -20.19 -16.46
N ASN A 281 -2.56 -20.74 -15.57
CA ASN A 281 -2.70 -22.08 -15.01
C ASN A 281 -3.45 -22.08 -13.66
N GLY A 282 -3.92 -20.92 -13.19
CA GLY A 282 -4.59 -20.76 -11.90
C GLY A 282 -3.62 -20.76 -10.69
N GLN A 283 -2.31 -20.70 -10.93
CA GLN A 283 -1.31 -20.58 -9.87
C GLN A 283 -1.28 -19.14 -9.35
N THR A 284 -1.34 -18.98 -8.04
CA THR A 284 -1.24 -17.66 -7.40
C THR A 284 0.09 -17.00 -7.71
N LYS A 285 0.05 -15.81 -8.31
CA LYS A 285 1.21 -14.93 -8.45
C LYS A 285 1.36 -14.02 -7.23
N VAL A 286 0.29 -13.32 -6.85
CA VAL A 286 0.34 -12.29 -5.80
C VAL A 286 -0.97 -12.30 -5.03
N VAL A 287 -0.89 -12.14 -3.72
CA VAL A 287 -2.02 -11.73 -2.88
C VAL A 287 -1.61 -10.45 -2.18
N TYR A 288 -2.44 -9.41 -2.28
CA TYR A 288 -2.20 -8.14 -1.62
C TYR A 288 -3.50 -7.58 -1.00
N PRO A 289 -3.45 -7.03 0.23
CA PRO A 289 -2.30 -6.98 1.15
C PRO A 289 -2.09 -8.33 1.87
N SER A 290 -0.89 -8.91 1.79
CA SER A 290 -0.50 -10.12 2.55
C SER A 290 -0.02 -9.78 3.97
N LYS A 291 0.36 -10.80 4.76
CA LYS A 291 0.84 -10.63 6.15
C LYS A 291 2.09 -9.74 6.27
N THR A 292 2.91 -9.66 5.23
CA THR A 292 4.16 -8.87 5.22
C THR A 292 3.97 -7.45 4.68
N ASP A 293 2.78 -7.13 4.16
CA ASP A 293 2.46 -5.83 3.59
C ASP A 293 1.80 -4.93 4.64
N LEU A 294 1.75 -3.60 4.43
CA LEU A 294 1.17 -2.62 5.37
C LEU A 294 1.82 -2.63 6.78
N ASN A 295 3.10 -2.99 6.87
CA ASN A 295 3.87 -2.91 8.11
C ASN A 295 4.40 -1.50 8.31
N PHE A 296 3.57 -0.62 8.85
CA PHE A 296 3.97 0.74 9.17
C PHE A 296 4.80 0.78 10.46
N GLU A 297 5.82 1.64 10.50
CA GLU A 297 6.59 1.89 11.72
C GLU A 297 5.67 2.39 12.85
N LYS A 298 6.00 2.09 14.11
CA LYS A 298 5.21 2.42 15.32
C LYS A 298 4.88 3.92 15.46
N ALA A 299 5.52 4.80 14.71
CA ALA A 299 5.26 6.24 14.68
C ALA A 299 4.01 6.64 13.85
N VAL A 300 3.36 5.70 13.19
CA VAL A 300 2.17 5.97 12.37
C VAL A 300 0.91 5.71 13.21
N ASN A 301 0.06 6.73 13.38
CA ASN A 301 -1.21 6.67 14.12
C ASN A 301 -2.31 5.87 13.37
N ILE A 302 -1.94 4.74 12.74
CA ILE A 302 -2.84 3.86 11.98
C ILE A 302 -2.73 2.44 12.55
N LYS A 303 -3.84 1.88 13.02
CA LYS A 303 -3.94 0.49 13.47
C LYS A 303 -4.24 -0.43 12.29
N ILE A 304 -3.50 -1.53 12.13
CA ILE A 304 -3.81 -2.54 11.11
C ILE A 304 -4.56 -3.70 11.77
N LEU A 305 -5.79 -3.95 11.33
CA LEU A 305 -6.65 -5.02 11.83
C LEU A 305 -6.83 -6.06 10.74
N ARG A 306 -6.43 -7.31 10.98
CA ARG A 306 -6.55 -8.40 10.00
C ARG A 306 -7.64 -9.35 10.47
N GLN A 307 -8.72 -9.45 9.71
CA GLN A 307 -9.77 -10.45 9.95
C GLN A 307 -9.31 -11.77 9.31
N HIS A 308 -9.36 -12.84 10.09
CA HIS A 308 -8.99 -14.20 9.70
C HIS A 308 -10.19 -15.00 9.22
#